data_AF-A7AQZ7-F1
#
_entry.id   AF-A7AQZ7-F1
#
_cell.length_a   1.000
_cell.length_b   1.000
_cell.length_c   1.000
_cell.angle_alpha   90.00
_cell.angle_beta   90.00
_cell.angle_gamma   90.00
#
_symmetry.space_group_name_H-M   'P 1'
#
loop_
_entity.id
_entity.type
_entity.pdbx_description
1 polymer ?
#
loop_
_entity_poly.entity_id
_entity_poly.type
_entity_poly.pdbx_seq_one_letter_code
_entity_poly.pdbx_strand_id
1 'polypeptide(L)'
;MGVFSSIAYVIVAPFRALRYRTATPQMRARIIKLGVICRKSWIFFPPLMMYQYIREKDKEIYTSELFYKNSNSDNPVSYHDPSKPEGTRHWKIQHDLALLSAAANNKFNSD
;
A
#
# COMPACT_ATOMS: atom_id res chain seq x y z
N MET A 1 18.70 9.50 -34.66
CA MET A 1 18.14 8.13 -34.66
C MET A 1 19.00 7.15 -33.84
N GLY A 2 19.44 7.49 -32.61
CA GLY A 2 20.51 6.70 -31.92
C GLY A 2 20.22 6.26 -30.48
N VAL A 3 19.43 7.03 -29.72
CA VAL A 3 19.30 6.78 -28.26
C VAL A 3 18.12 5.86 -27.93
N PHE A 4 16.97 6.06 -28.59
CA PHE A 4 15.77 5.22 -28.43
C PHE A 4 15.99 3.77 -28.89
N SER A 5 16.80 3.54 -29.93
CA SER A 5 17.13 2.19 -30.42
C SER A 5 18.00 1.40 -29.42
N SER A 6 18.92 2.08 -28.73
CA SER A 6 19.81 1.47 -27.74
C SER A 6 19.07 1.13 -26.45
N ILE A 7 18.17 2.02 -26.00
CA ILE A 7 17.30 1.77 -24.83
C ILE A 7 16.37 0.58 -25.09
N ALA A 8 15.77 0.50 -26.28
CA ALA A 8 14.96 -0.65 -26.67
C ALA A 8 15.77 -1.95 -26.68
N TYR A 9 17.03 -1.92 -27.11
CA TYR A 9 17.89 -3.10 -27.12
C TYR A 9 18.25 -3.59 -25.71
N VAL A 10 18.53 -2.67 -24.77
CA VAL A 10 18.82 -2.98 -23.37
C VAL A 10 17.59 -3.55 -22.64
N ILE A 11 16.40 -3.01 -22.92
CA ILE A 11 15.14 -3.53 -22.36
C ILE A 11 14.79 -4.90 -22.93
N VAL A 12 15.08 -5.16 -24.22
CA VAL A 12 14.77 -6.43 -24.90
C VAL A 12 15.84 -7.49 -24.69
N ALA A 13 17.07 -7.12 -24.31
CA ALA A 13 18.17 -8.04 -23.99
C ALA A 13 17.81 -9.09 -22.93
N PRO A 14 17.22 -8.76 -21.76
CA PRO A 14 16.81 -9.77 -20.79
C PRO A 14 15.69 -10.67 -21.34
N PHE A 15 14.75 -10.15 -22.13
CA PHE A 15 13.70 -10.95 -22.78
C PHE A 15 14.26 -11.92 -23.84
N ARG A 16 15.31 -11.52 -24.57
CA ARG A 16 16.03 -12.39 -25.51
C ARG A 16 16.90 -13.43 -24.80
N ALA A 17 17.50 -13.10 -23.66
CA ALA A 17 18.30 -14.03 -22.86
C ALA A 17 17.45 -15.07 -22.11
N LEU A 18 16.23 -14.70 -21.70
CA LEU A 18 15.24 -15.59 -21.09
C LEU A 18 14.56 -16.54 -22.08
N ARG A 19 14.91 -16.46 -23.37
CA ARG A 19 14.36 -17.34 -24.41
C ARG A 19 14.79 -18.78 -24.14
N TYR A 20 13.83 -19.69 -24.07
CA TYR A 20 14.02 -21.09 -23.66
C TYR A 20 15.16 -21.80 -24.41
N ARG A 21 15.42 -21.44 -25.67
CA ARG A 21 16.40 -22.07 -26.54
C ARG A 21 17.87 -21.76 -26.18
N THR A 22 18.14 -20.59 -25.60
CA THR A 22 19.51 -20.12 -25.28
C THR A 22 19.89 -20.28 -23.80
N ALA A 23 18.92 -20.64 -22.94
CA ALA A 23 19.16 -20.81 -21.51
C ALA A 23 19.83 -22.15 -21.17
N THR A 24 20.76 -22.13 -20.21
CA THR A 24 21.40 -23.34 -19.66
C THR A 24 20.37 -24.25 -18.96
N PRO A 25 20.56 -25.58 -18.94
CA PRO A 25 19.60 -26.51 -18.36
C PRO A 25 19.32 -26.23 -16.87
N GLN A 26 20.32 -25.76 -16.11
CA GLN A 26 20.17 -25.39 -14.70
C GLN A 26 19.25 -24.18 -14.51
N MET A 27 19.34 -23.17 -15.38
CA MET A 27 18.51 -21.97 -15.31
C MET A 27 17.04 -22.30 -15.61
N ARG A 28 16.77 -23.18 -16.58
CA ARG A 28 15.41 -23.66 -16.89
C ARG A 28 14.78 -24.36 -15.68
N ALA A 29 15.52 -25.26 -15.04
CA ALA A 29 15.03 -25.96 -13.85
C ALA A 29 14.71 -24.99 -12.69
N ARG A 30 15.53 -23.94 -12.49
CA ARG A 30 15.27 -22.91 -11.47
C ARG A 30 14.02 -22.09 -11.76
N ILE A 31 13.82 -21.67 -13.02
CA ILE A 31 12.63 -20.91 -13.43
C ILE A 31 11.36 -21.75 -13.25
N ILE A 32 11.39 -23.02 -13.64
CA ILE A 32 10.25 -23.94 -13.44
C ILE A 32 9.97 -24.13 -11.95
N LYS A 33 10.99 -24.38 -11.13
CA LYS A 33 10.84 -24.50 -9.67
C LYS A 33 10.26 -23.22 -9.07
N LEU A 34 10.72 -22.05 -9.48
CA LEU A 34 10.20 -20.76 -9.02
C LEU A 34 8.73 -20.55 -9.42
N GLY A 35 8.36 -20.92 -10.66
CA GLY A 35 6.98 -20.88 -11.11
C GLY A 35 6.05 -21.82 -10.33
N VAL A 36 6.53 -23.02 -9.99
CA VAL A 36 5.78 -23.98 -9.15
C VAL A 36 5.61 -23.46 -7.73
N ILE A 37 6.64 -22.85 -7.14
CA ILE A 37 6.55 -22.21 -5.82
C ILE A 37 5.54 -21.07 -5.87
N CYS A 38 5.63 -20.17 -6.85
CA CYS A 38 4.70 -19.05 -7.00
C CYS A 38 3.24 -19.52 -7.12
N ARG A 39 2.98 -20.57 -7.90
CA ARG A 39 1.64 -21.15 -8.04
C ARG A 39 1.14 -21.79 -6.75
N LYS A 40 2.02 -22.45 -5.98
CA LYS A 40 1.68 -22.98 -4.64
C LYS A 40 1.47 -21.87 -3.62
N SER A 41 2.25 -20.80 -3.66
CA SER A 41 2.11 -19.65 -2.75
C SER A 41 0.82 -18.87 -3.00
N TRP A 42 0.31 -18.87 -4.24
CA TRP A 42 -0.95 -18.19 -4.58
C TRP A 42 -2.18 -18.73 -3.85
N ILE A 43 -2.14 -19.95 -3.28
CA ILE A 43 -3.26 -20.45 -2.46
C ILE A 43 -3.28 -19.79 -1.07
N PHE A 44 -2.11 -19.42 -0.54
CA PHE A 44 -1.96 -18.87 0.81
C PHE A 44 -1.95 -17.33 0.82
N PHE A 45 -1.56 -16.71 -0.30
CA PHE A 45 -1.41 -15.27 -0.39
C PHE A 45 -2.75 -14.51 -0.25
N PRO A 46 -3.86 -14.89 -0.93
CA PRO A 46 -5.13 -14.18 -0.81
C PRO A 46 -5.73 -14.24 0.61
N PRO A 47 -5.77 -15.40 1.31
CA PRO A 47 -6.22 -15.45 2.69
C PRO A 47 -5.36 -14.59 3.64
N LEU A 48 -4.04 -14.57 3.45
CA LEU A 48 -3.14 -13.77 4.28
C LEU A 48 -3.35 -12.27 4.08
N MET A 49 -3.50 -11.83 2.82
CA MET A 49 -3.81 -10.44 2.48
C MET A 49 -5.18 -10.03 3.01
N MET A 50 -6.20 -10.88 2.87
CA MET A 50 -7.53 -10.60 3.42
C MET A 50 -7.50 -10.49 4.95
N TYR A 51 -6.74 -11.36 5.62
CA TYR A 51 -6.58 -11.31 7.07
C TYR A 51 -5.91 -10.01 7.54
N GLN A 52 -4.83 -9.58 6.86
CA GLN A 52 -4.17 -8.31 7.16
C GLN A 52 -5.11 -7.13 6.92
N TYR A 53 -5.84 -7.14 5.80
CA TYR A 53 -6.83 -6.12 5.47
C TYR A 53 -7.91 -5.98 6.55
N ILE A 54 -8.49 -7.09 7.01
CA ILE A 54 -9.52 -7.08 8.08
C ILE A 54 -8.93 -6.48 9.36
N ARG A 55 -7.71 -6.89 9.76
CA ARG A 55 -7.07 -6.36 10.97
C ARG A 55 -6.80 -4.87 10.89
N GLU A 56 -6.36 -4.37 9.74
CA GLU A 56 -6.13 -2.95 9.53
C GLU A 56 -7.45 -2.17 9.63
N LYS A 57 -8.51 -2.66 8.98
CA LYS A 57 -9.84 -2.02 9.03
C LYS A 57 -10.43 -2.01 10.43
N ASP A 58 -10.35 -3.11 11.16
CA ASP A 58 -10.83 -3.17 12.55
C ASP A 58 -10.10 -2.16 13.44
N LYS A 59 -8.78 -2.04 13.26
CA LYS A 59 -7.98 -1.07 14.02
C LYS A 59 -8.34 0.38 13.67
N GLU A 60 -8.56 0.69 12.40
CA GLU A 60 -8.98 2.02 11.93
C GLU A 60 -10.35 2.43 12.51
N ILE A 61 -11.34 1.52 12.48
CA ILE A 61 -12.67 1.80 13.02
C ILE A 61 -12.58 1.98 14.54
N TYR A 62 -11.86 1.11 15.24
CA TYR A 62 -11.68 1.21 16.69
C TYR A 62 -11.06 2.53 17.15
N THR A 63 -10.06 3.04 16.44
CA THR A 63 -9.47 4.35 16.77
C THR A 63 -10.45 5.50 16.53
N SER A 64 -11.24 5.44 15.44
CA SER A 64 -12.26 6.45 15.16
C SER A 64 -13.34 6.52 16.27
N GLU A 65 -13.75 5.37 16.81
CA GLU A 65 -14.68 5.28 17.93
C GLU A 65 -14.10 5.87 19.22
N LEU A 66 -12.82 5.62 19.48
CA LEU A 66 -12.11 6.20 20.62
C LEU A 66 -12.04 7.74 20.53
N PHE A 67 -11.76 8.28 19.34
CA PHE A 67 -11.77 9.74 19.14
C PHE A 67 -13.17 10.32 19.34
N TYR A 68 -14.20 9.65 18.83
CA TYR A 68 -15.58 10.07 19.05
C TYR A 68 -15.95 10.06 20.53
N LYS A 69 -15.70 8.96 21.25
CA LYS A 69 -16.01 8.81 22.69
C LYS A 69 -15.33 9.85 23.57
N ASN A 70 -14.10 10.23 23.22
CA ASN A 70 -13.34 11.25 23.95
C ASN A 70 -13.68 12.68 23.52
N SER A 71 -14.41 12.84 22.41
CA SER A 71 -14.86 14.15 21.95
C SER A 71 -16.23 14.49 22.56
N ASN A 72 -16.43 15.76 22.93
CA ASN A 72 -17.76 16.27 23.32
C ASN A 72 -18.63 16.60 22.09
N SER A 73 -18.55 15.83 21.02
CA SER A 73 -19.24 16.17 19.78
C SER A 73 -20.38 15.21 19.46
N ASP A 74 -21.54 15.78 19.13
CA ASP A 74 -22.80 15.02 18.93
C ASP A 74 -22.92 14.35 17.55
N ASN A 75 -21.98 14.60 16.64
CA ASN A 75 -22.06 14.17 15.25
C ASN A 75 -21.08 13.02 14.93
N PRO A 76 -21.48 11.74 15.05
CA PRO A 76 -20.61 10.59 14.80
C PRO A 76 -20.16 10.49 13.34
N VAL A 77 -21.01 10.91 12.40
CA VAL A 77 -20.73 10.89 10.95
C VAL A 77 -19.51 11.75 10.59
N SER A 78 -19.16 12.75 11.41
CA SER A 78 -18.01 13.60 11.15
C SER A 78 -16.66 12.88 11.29
N TYR A 79 -16.59 11.80 12.09
CA TYR A 79 -15.37 11.01 12.31
C TYR A 79 -15.16 9.92 11.27
N HIS A 80 -16.25 9.35 10.76
CA HIS A 80 -16.21 8.35 9.70
C HIS A 80 -17.40 8.55 8.76
N ASP A 81 -17.16 9.24 7.65
CA ASP A 81 -18.17 9.49 6.63
C ASP A 81 -18.02 8.50 5.45
N PRO A 82 -18.91 7.50 5.30
CA PRO A 82 -18.80 6.52 4.21
C PRO A 82 -19.07 7.12 2.83
N SER A 83 -19.71 8.30 2.75
CA SER A 83 -20.00 8.98 1.48
C SER A 83 -18.75 9.56 0.81
N LYS A 84 -17.68 9.76 1.58
CA LYS A 84 -16.42 10.31 1.10
C LYS A 84 -15.45 9.22 0.61
N PRO A 85 -14.53 9.56 -0.32
CA PRO A 85 -13.43 8.68 -0.72
C PRO A 85 -12.63 8.17 0.48
N GLU A 86 -12.16 6.93 0.41
CA GLU A 86 -11.55 6.18 1.52
C GLU A 86 -10.51 6.98 2.31
N GLY A 87 -9.58 7.66 1.63
CA GLY A 87 -8.53 8.46 2.28
C GLY A 87 -9.02 9.71 3.03
N THR A 88 -10.23 10.18 2.74
CA THR A 88 -10.84 11.41 3.31
C THR A 88 -12.02 11.15 4.23
N ARG A 89 -12.35 9.88 4.50
CA ARG A 89 -13.47 9.51 5.39
C ARG A 89 -13.31 10.04 6.80
N HIS A 90 -12.07 10.15 7.27
CA HIS A 90 -11.69 10.61 8.60
C HIS A 90 -11.30 12.10 8.63
N TRP A 91 -11.94 12.94 7.80
CA TRP A 91 -11.54 14.34 7.57
C TRP A 91 -11.44 15.17 8.86
N LYS A 92 -12.33 14.94 9.84
CA LYS A 92 -12.32 15.68 11.11
C LYS A 92 -11.08 15.38 11.93
N ILE A 93 -10.68 14.11 12.02
CA ILE A 93 -9.45 13.70 12.71
C ILE A 93 -8.22 14.32 12.01
N GLN A 94 -8.19 14.33 10.68
CA GLN A 94 -7.10 14.94 9.92
C GLN A 94 -7.03 16.46 10.14
N HIS A 95 -8.18 17.12 10.21
CA HIS A 95 -8.27 18.55 10.50
C HIS A 95 -7.77 18.87 11.91
N ASP A 96 -8.24 18.14 12.92
CA ASP A 96 -7.84 18.34 14.32
C ASP A 96 -6.33 18.11 14.50
N LEU A 97 -5.77 17.08 13.85
CA LEU A 97 -4.33 16.84 13.84
C LEU A 97 -3.55 17.96 13.14
N ALA A 98 -4.07 18.52 12.05
CA ALA A 98 -3.45 19.65 11.36
C ALA A 98 -3.41 20.89 12.27
N LEU A 99 -4.50 21.20 12.97
CA LEU A 99 -4.55 22.31 13.94
C LEU A 99 -3.56 22.11 15.08
N LEU A 100 -3.48 20.90 15.64
CA LEU A 100 -2.51 20.56 16.68
C LEU A 100 -1.07 20.72 16.18
N SER A 101 -0.78 20.27 14.96
CA SER A 101 0.54 20.43 14.36
C SER A 101 0.92 21.89 14.14
N ALA A 102 -0.03 22.73 13.69
CA ALA A 102 0.19 24.15 13.51
C ALA A 102 0.41 24.86 14.84
N ALA A 103 -0.40 24.54 15.86
CA ALA A 103 -0.25 25.09 17.21
C ALA A 103 1.09 24.69 17.85
N ALA A 104 1.50 23.43 17.69
CA ALA A 104 2.80 22.95 18.18
C ALA A 104 3.96 23.70 17.50
N ASN A 105 3.93 23.81 16.17
CA ASN A 105 4.96 24.52 15.41
C ASN A 105 5.03 26.01 15.77
N ASN A 106 3.89 26.66 15.99
CA ASN A 106 3.85 28.05 16.44
C ASN A 106 4.51 28.23 17.81
N LYS A 107 4.27 27.30 18.75
CA LYS A 107 4.89 27.32 20.08
C LYS A 107 6.42 27.17 20.00
N PHE A 108 6.91 26.26 19.17
CA PHE A 108 8.36 26.07 18.98
C PHE A 108 9.06 27.27 18.36
N ASN A 109 8.36 28.07 17.54
CA ASN A 109 8.93 29.27 16.91
C ASN A 109 8.88 30.52 17.81
N SER A 110 8.11 30.47 18.90
CA SER A 110 7.97 31.58 19.85
C SER A 110 8.88 31.48 21.08
N ASP A 111 9.51 30.32 21.29
CA ASP A 111 10.55 30.07 22.32
C ASP A 111 11.95 30.29 21.72
#